data_AF-A0A1Q7K375-F1
#
_entry.id   AF-A0A1Q7K375-F1
#
_cell.length_a   1.000
_cell.length_b   1.000
_cell.length_c   1.000
_cell.angle_alpha   90.00
_cell.angle_beta   90.00
_cell.angle_gamma   90.00
#
_symmetry.space_group_name_H-M   'P 1'
#
loop_
_entity.id
_entity.type
_entity.pdbx_description
1 polymer ?
#
loop_
_entity_poly.entity_id
_entity_poly.type
_entity_poly.pdbx_seq_one_letter_code
_entity_poly.pdbx_strand_id
1 'polypeptide(L)'
;MFDKLKKAFSSAAKGIGQRELTDKVLDDALLDLQIALLESDVAQEVVEELSAKLKKELLGLRIEKSQDATQIVQSKLRAAVAEIFARAGKLDLIEKINAKKDSKAGPIVIVFLGINGTGKTTTVAKVANLLRKAGFSVVVAAGDTHRAGAIEQLEEHTNRLSLKIVKQRYGADPSSVGRDAYEHAKKNFIDVVLMDTAGRMQTSKNLMDEMGKIVRVVKPDIKLFIGDSLAGNDTINQAREFFQCTNFDGAILTKIDADAKGGAAISIAHITSKPITHIGVGQGYDDIIPFEPDKFIESLFGNVGEVSVENLMSMPRAIGPTEAPPEEAPEVEAKQGLPPAPPKPVEQPRPAFVAPTAEPLVQEKPSPKSIVSEEPKPASKEEYTLPTPPTKKDEPLPAKIEEPTEKKGRFGLFGGKKKTDVDRKQEQDEKRRREEEKAKLEEEERRRIEKEKEEKKKRKEDKDTGEQEDKVIYLTDEDIEDLLK
;
A
#
# COMPACT_ATOMS: atom_id res chain seq x y z
N MET A 1 6.03 -19.55 13.90
CA MET A 1 5.30 -18.69 12.93
C MET A 1 4.07 -19.47 12.51
N PHE A 2 2.89 -18.85 12.52
CA PHE A 2 1.61 -19.48 12.14
C PHE A 2 1.19 -20.71 12.99
N ASP A 3 1.69 -20.82 14.22
CA ASP A 3 1.49 -22.00 15.07
C ASP A 3 0.02 -22.25 15.41
N LYS A 4 -0.80 -21.19 15.51
CA LYS A 4 -2.25 -21.32 15.75
C LYS A 4 -2.96 -21.92 14.54
N LEU A 5 -2.69 -21.40 13.35
CA LEU A 5 -3.30 -21.86 12.11
C LEU A 5 -2.88 -23.32 11.78
N LYS A 6 -1.62 -23.66 12.02
CA LYS A 6 -1.12 -25.04 11.92
C LYS A 6 -1.86 -26.00 12.87
N LYS A 7 -2.06 -25.59 14.13
CA LYS A 7 -2.84 -26.37 15.10
C LYS A 7 -4.30 -26.50 14.67
N ALA A 8 -4.92 -25.43 14.17
CA ALA A 8 -6.30 -25.43 13.68
C ALA A 8 -6.50 -26.50 12.59
N PHE A 9 -5.66 -26.46 11.55
CA PHE A 9 -5.75 -27.42 10.45
C PHE A 9 -5.43 -28.86 10.88
N SER A 10 -4.43 -29.07 11.74
CA SER A 10 -4.08 -30.41 12.22
C SER A 10 -5.17 -31.02 13.10
N SER A 11 -5.75 -30.23 14.01
CA SER A 11 -6.85 -30.69 14.88
C SER A 11 -8.10 -31.03 14.07
N ALA A 12 -8.45 -30.18 13.09
CA ALA A 12 -9.57 -30.45 12.19
C ALA A 12 -9.36 -31.74 11.38
N ALA A 13 -8.18 -31.93 10.80
CA ALA A 13 -7.85 -33.15 10.05
C ALA A 13 -7.99 -34.41 10.92
N LYS A 14 -7.51 -34.38 12.17
CA LYS A 14 -7.63 -35.50 13.12
C LYS A 14 -9.07 -35.75 13.55
N GLY A 15 -9.81 -34.70 13.89
CA GLY A 15 -11.19 -34.81 14.35
C GLY A 15 -12.12 -35.40 13.28
N ILE A 16 -11.92 -34.99 12.03
CA ILE A 16 -12.68 -35.50 10.88
C ILE A 16 -12.21 -36.91 10.50
N GLY A 17 -10.89 -37.18 10.52
CA GLY A 17 -10.33 -38.45 10.09
C GLY A 17 -10.62 -39.65 11.02
N GLN A 18 -10.90 -39.41 12.30
CA GLN A 18 -11.13 -40.48 13.29
C GLN A 18 -12.58 -40.96 13.39
N ARG A 19 -13.53 -40.33 12.70
CA ARG A 19 -14.97 -40.59 12.85
C ARG A 19 -15.60 -40.99 11.52
N GLU A 20 -16.74 -41.69 11.57
CA GLU A 20 -17.52 -41.91 10.35
C GLU A 20 -18.03 -40.56 9.81
N LEU A 21 -17.85 -40.34 8.51
CA LEU A 21 -18.24 -39.14 7.78
C LEU A 21 -19.76 -39.04 7.61
N THR A 22 -20.46 -38.94 8.74
CA THR A 22 -21.88 -38.60 8.81
C THR A 22 -22.05 -37.10 8.88
N ASP A 23 -23.20 -36.60 8.43
CA ASP A 23 -23.48 -35.15 8.34
C ASP A 23 -23.30 -34.44 9.70
N LYS A 24 -23.83 -35.03 10.78
CA LYS A 24 -23.71 -34.45 12.14
C LYS A 24 -22.28 -34.39 12.66
N VAL A 25 -21.51 -35.47 12.46
CA VAL A 25 -20.12 -35.54 12.91
C VAL A 25 -19.26 -34.53 12.17
N LEU A 26 -19.52 -34.37 10.87
CA LEU A 26 -18.83 -33.41 10.02
C LEU A 26 -19.16 -31.98 10.45
N ASP A 27 -20.41 -31.68 10.78
CA ASP A 27 -20.82 -30.36 11.28
C ASP A 27 -20.10 -29.95 12.57
N ASP A 28 -20.01 -30.84 13.56
CA ASP A 28 -19.29 -30.56 14.80
C ASP A 28 -17.80 -30.27 14.56
N ALA A 29 -17.15 -31.11 13.74
CA ALA A 29 -15.72 -30.95 13.45
C ALA A 29 -15.42 -29.71 12.59
N LEU A 30 -16.34 -29.33 11.70
CA LEU A 30 -16.23 -28.09 10.93
C LEU A 30 -16.45 -26.87 11.81
N LEU A 31 -17.33 -26.92 12.80
CA LEU A 31 -17.50 -25.83 13.76
C LEU A 31 -16.22 -25.59 14.57
N ASP A 32 -15.56 -26.65 15.03
CA ASP A 32 -14.26 -26.56 15.69
C ASP A 32 -13.19 -25.92 14.78
N LEU A 33 -13.15 -26.32 13.50
CA LEU A 33 -12.27 -25.71 12.51
C LEU A 33 -12.59 -24.21 12.33
N GLN A 34 -13.86 -23.84 12.23
CA GLN A 34 -14.27 -22.45 12.06
C GLN A 34 -13.78 -21.58 13.22
N ILE A 35 -14.00 -22.03 14.46
CA ILE A 35 -13.53 -21.33 15.66
C ILE A 35 -12.02 -21.14 15.59
N ALA A 36 -11.27 -22.21 15.30
CA ALA A 36 -9.82 -22.16 15.27
C ALA A 36 -9.25 -21.25 14.15
N LEU A 37 -9.94 -21.16 12.99
CA LEU A 37 -9.57 -20.24 11.92
C LEU A 37 -9.86 -18.78 12.31
N LEU A 38 -11.02 -18.50 12.92
CA LEU A 38 -11.36 -17.17 13.43
C LEU A 38 -10.35 -16.68 14.49
N GLU A 39 -9.93 -17.57 15.41
CA GLU A 39 -8.88 -17.27 16.40
C GLU A 39 -7.51 -17.00 15.79
N SER A 40 -7.31 -17.45 14.55
CA SER A 40 -6.10 -17.25 13.76
C SER A 40 -6.19 -16.01 12.84
N ASP A 41 -7.14 -15.11 13.10
CA ASP A 41 -7.42 -13.90 12.30
C ASP A 41 -7.69 -14.20 10.82
N VAL A 42 -8.35 -15.33 10.53
CA VAL A 42 -8.95 -15.57 9.22
C VAL A 42 -10.31 -14.89 9.19
N ALA A 43 -10.58 -14.13 8.13
CA ALA A 43 -11.84 -13.41 7.99
C ALA A 43 -13.04 -14.37 7.94
N GLN A 44 -14.15 -13.98 8.58
CA GLN A 44 -15.35 -14.81 8.72
C GLN A 44 -15.87 -15.36 7.38
N GLU A 45 -15.97 -14.52 6.36
CA GLU A 45 -16.44 -14.96 5.03
C GLU A 45 -15.54 -16.04 4.40
N VAL A 46 -14.23 -15.98 4.67
CA VAL A 46 -13.26 -16.97 4.20
C VAL A 46 -13.42 -18.28 4.97
N VAL A 47 -13.63 -18.18 6.28
CA VAL A 47 -13.89 -19.34 7.15
C VAL A 47 -15.17 -20.07 6.73
N GLU A 48 -16.24 -19.32 6.45
CA GLU A 48 -17.52 -19.86 5.99
C GLU A 48 -17.38 -20.53 4.62
N GLU A 49 -16.72 -19.89 3.65
CA GLU A 49 -16.52 -20.47 2.31
C GLU A 49 -15.65 -21.74 2.36
N LEU A 50 -14.54 -21.69 3.11
CA LEU A 50 -13.65 -22.86 3.28
C LEU A 50 -14.40 -24.03 3.93
N SER A 51 -15.19 -23.76 4.97
CA SER A 51 -15.96 -24.79 5.68
C SER A 51 -17.07 -25.38 4.83
N ALA A 52 -17.81 -24.55 4.10
CA ALA A 52 -18.87 -25.01 3.20
C ALA A 52 -18.31 -25.87 2.06
N LYS A 53 -17.17 -25.45 1.48
CA LYS A 53 -16.48 -26.21 0.44
C LYS A 53 -15.97 -27.55 0.98
N LEU A 54 -15.33 -27.55 2.14
CA LEU A 54 -14.84 -28.78 2.76
C LEU A 54 -15.98 -29.73 3.10
N LYS A 55 -17.11 -29.23 3.64
CA LYS A 55 -18.31 -30.03 3.89
C LYS A 55 -18.76 -30.75 2.62
N LYS A 56 -18.88 -30.01 1.52
CA LYS A 56 -19.32 -30.54 0.23
C LYS A 56 -18.36 -31.60 -0.32
N GLU A 57 -17.05 -31.41 -0.16
CA GLU A 57 -16.05 -32.35 -0.65
C GLU A 57 -15.94 -33.62 0.19
N LEU A 58 -16.18 -33.53 1.51
CA LEU A 58 -16.08 -34.67 2.42
C LEU A 58 -17.38 -35.48 2.53
N LEU A 59 -18.53 -34.85 2.30
CA LEU A 59 -19.83 -35.50 2.42
C LEU A 59 -19.98 -36.60 1.35
N GLY A 60 -20.17 -37.84 1.81
CA GLY A 60 -20.28 -39.02 0.94
C GLY A 60 -18.95 -39.58 0.45
N LEU A 61 -17.82 -39.04 0.90
CA LEU A 61 -16.50 -39.55 0.56
C LEU A 61 -16.27 -40.90 1.26
N ARG A 62 -16.14 -41.98 0.48
CA ARG A 62 -15.87 -43.32 1.01
C ARG A 62 -14.36 -43.49 1.14
N ILE A 63 -13.88 -43.53 2.38
CA ILE A 63 -12.47 -43.77 2.68
C ILE A 63 -12.25 -45.28 2.77
N GLU A 64 -11.36 -45.81 1.94
CA GLU A 64 -10.97 -47.21 2.02
C GLU A 64 -10.23 -47.47 3.35
N LYS A 65 -10.38 -48.66 3.93
CA LYS A 65 -9.72 -49.03 5.20
C LYS A 65 -8.18 -48.96 5.13
N SER A 66 -7.61 -48.94 3.93
CA SER A 66 -6.17 -48.82 3.64
C SER A 66 -5.66 -47.37 3.67
N GLN A 67 -6.55 -46.38 3.67
CA GLN A 67 -6.19 -44.97 3.55
C GLN A 67 -6.30 -44.25 4.91
N ASP A 68 -5.35 -43.36 5.19
CA ASP A 68 -5.42 -42.49 6.35
C ASP A 68 -6.40 -41.33 6.07
N ALA A 69 -7.57 -41.41 6.70
CA ALA A 69 -8.60 -40.39 6.59
C ALA A 69 -8.11 -38.99 6.99
N THR A 70 -7.18 -38.91 7.95
CA THR A 70 -6.56 -37.66 8.38
C THR A 70 -5.79 -37.02 7.22
N GLN A 71 -5.00 -37.81 6.49
CA GLN A 71 -4.21 -37.33 5.35
C GLN A 71 -5.11 -36.89 4.19
N ILE A 72 -6.22 -37.60 3.94
CA ILE A 72 -7.19 -37.19 2.93
C ILE A 72 -7.75 -35.81 3.27
N VAL A 73 -8.26 -35.62 4.49
CA VAL A 73 -8.84 -34.34 4.92
C VAL A 73 -7.79 -33.23 4.86
N GLN A 74 -6.57 -33.51 5.31
CA GLN A 74 -5.46 -32.58 5.24
C GLN A 74 -5.13 -32.17 3.79
N SER A 75 -5.15 -33.13 2.85
CA SER A 75 -4.94 -32.85 1.43
C SER A 75 -6.04 -31.95 0.85
N LYS A 76 -7.29 -32.14 1.28
CA LYS A 76 -8.44 -31.33 0.85
C LYS A 76 -8.37 -29.91 1.38
N LEU A 77 -8.03 -29.76 2.66
CA LEU A 77 -7.75 -28.45 3.27
C LEU A 77 -6.59 -27.74 2.56
N ARG A 78 -5.49 -28.45 2.30
CA ARG A 78 -4.33 -27.94 1.56
C ARG A 78 -4.76 -27.43 0.19
N ALA A 79 -5.53 -28.23 -0.56
CA ALA A 79 -6.03 -27.86 -1.88
C ALA A 79 -6.97 -26.64 -1.84
N ALA A 80 -7.84 -26.54 -0.83
CA ALA A 80 -8.74 -25.41 -0.67
C ALA A 80 -7.97 -24.09 -0.44
N VAL A 81 -6.93 -24.11 0.40
CA VAL A 81 -6.05 -22.94 0.63
C VAL A 81 -5.20 -22.64 -0.60
N ALA A 82 -4.67 -23.66 -1.29
CA ALA A 82 -3.91 -23.48 -2.52
C ALA A 82 -4.73 -22.79 -3.62
N GLU A 83 -6.02 -23.13 -3.74
CA GLU A 83 -6.91 -22.50 -4.73
C GLU A 83 -7.08 -21.00 -4.48
N ILE A 84 -7.12 -20.56 -3.21
CA ILE A 84 -7.20 -19.13 -2.86
C ILE A 84 -6.01 -18.38 -3.47
N PHE A 85 -4.79 -18.89 -3.26
CA PHE A 85 -3.58 -18.26 -3.80
C PHE A 85 -3.47 -18.40 -5.32
N ALA A 86 -3.90 -19.53 -5.89
CA ALA A 86 -3.92 -19.72 -7.34
C ALA A 86 -4.87 -18.71 -8.02
N ARG A 87 -6.04 -18.47 -7.44
CA ARG A 87 -7.01 -17.46 -7.93
C ARG A 87 -6.45 -16.05 -7.86
N ALA A 88 -5.69 -15.74 -6.81
CA ALA A 88 -5.04 -14.45 -6.66
C ALA A 88 -3.94 -14.20 -7.72
N GLY A 89 -3.37 -15.26 -8.29
CA GLY A 89 -2.38 -15.18 -9.36
C GLY A 89 -0.97 -14.84 -8.85
N LYS A 90 -0.15 -14.28 -9.73
CA LYS A 90 1.24 -13.87 -9.41
C LYS A 90 1.51 -12.47 -9.94
N LEU A 91 2.27 -11.70 -9.17
CA LEU A 91 2.80 -10.41 -9.58
C LEU A 91 4.30 -10.39 -9.28
N ASP A 92 5.10 -10.57 -10.33
CA ASP A 92 6.55 -10.44 -10.25
C ASP A 92 6.97 -9.02 -10.61
N LEU A 93 7.56 -8.31 -9.64
CA LEU A 93 7.98 -6.93 -9.83
C LEU A 93 9.10 -6.82 -10.88
N ILE A 94 10.08 -7.73 -10.85
CA ILE A 94 11.25 -7.70 -11.73
C ILE A 94 10.82 -7.95 -13.18
N GLU A 95 9.95 -8.95 -13.39
CA GLU A 95 9.42 -9.26 -14.72
C GLU A 95 8.66 -8.07 -15.32
N LYS A 96 7.78 -7.42 -14.52
CA LYS A 96 7.05 -6.23 -14.97
C LYS A 96 7.96 -5.06 -15.30
N ILE A 97 9.00 -4.83 -14.51
CA ILE A 97 9.99 -3.77 -14.76
C ILE A 97 10.71 -4.03 -16.09
N ASN A 98 11.20 -5.26 -16.30
CA ASN A 98 11.89 -5.65 -17.54
C ASN A 98 10.98 -5.50 -18.76
N ALA A 99 9.75 -6.01 -18.72
CA ALA A 99 8.81 -5.90 -19.84
C ALA A 99 8.53 -4.43 -20.21
N LYS A 100 8.43 -3.54 -19.22
CA LYS A 100 8.22 -2.11 -19.46
C LYS A 100 9.48 -1.41 -19.99
N LYS A 101 10.66 -1.81 -19.52
CA LYS A 101 11.96 -1.34 -20.00
C LYS A 101 12.19 -1.73 -21.45
N ASP A 102 11.92 -2.98 -21.82
CA ASP A 102 12.12 -3.52 -23.17
C ASP A 102 11.20 -2.86 -24.20
N SER A 103 9.95 -2.58 -23.81
CA SER A 103 8.99 -1.85 -24.65
C SER A 103 9.30 -0.34 -24.76
N LYS A 104 10.28 0.17 -24.01
CA LYS A 104 10.66 1.59 -23.95
C LYS A 104 9.48 2.52 -23.65
N ALA A 105 8.49 2.04 -22.91
CA ALA A 105 7.27 2.77 -22.57
C ALA A 105 7.46 3.82 -21.44
N GLY A 106 8.71 4.07 -21.03
CA GLY A 106 9.08 4.95 -19.93
C GLY A 106 9.28 4.21 -18.60
N PRO A 107 9.52 4.95 -17.50
CA PRO A 107 9.74 4.34 -16.20
C PRO A 107 8.50 3.62 -15.70
N ILE A 108 8.70 2.55 -14.93
CA ILE A 108 7.61 1.94 -14.16
C ILE A 108 7.30 2.79 -12.94
N VAL A 109 6.02 2.90 -12.60
CA VAL A 109 5.58 3.63 -11.41
C VAL A 109 4.89 2.67 -10.45
N ILE A 110 5.46 2.55 -9.26
CA ILE A 110 4.95 1.72 -8.17
C ILE A 110 4.47 2.65 -7.05
N VAL A 111 3.17 2.57 -6.74
CA VAL A 111 2.55 3.34 -5.65
C VAL A 111 2.29 2.42 -4.46
N PHE A 112 2.73 2.85 -3.28
CA PHE A 112 2.58 2.11 -2.04
C PHE A 112 1.43 2.71 -1.25
N LEU A 113 0.45 1.88 -0.93
CA LEU A 113 -0.81 2.26 -0.29
C LEU A 113 -0.91 1.60 1.09
N GLY A 114 -1.66 2.20 2.00
CA GLY A 114 -1.90 1.66 3.34
C GLY A 114 -1.78 2.72 4.41
N ILE A 115 -2.17 2.38 5.63
CA ILE A 115 -2.23 3.33 6.73
C ILE A 115 -0.85 3.52 7.42
N ASN A 116 -0.84 4.28 8.51
CA ASN A 116 0.32 4.61 9.31
C ASN A 116 0.65 3.44 10.23
N GLY A 117 1.93 3.24 10.52
CA GLY A 117 2.38 2.18 11.43
C GLY A 117 2.44 0.77 10.82
N THR A 118 2.01 0.59 9.56
CA THR A 118 2.10 -0.70 8.83
C THR A 118 3.47 -0.96 8.19
N GLY A 119 4.44 -0.07 8.37
CA GLY A 119 5.79 -0.22 7.80
C GLY A 119 5.90 0.20 6.32
N LYS A 120 4.98 1.01 5.79
CA LYS A 120 4.97 1.48 4.40
C LYS A 120 6.28 2.17 3.96
N THR A 121 6.69 3.25 4.64
CA THR A 121 7.93 3.99 4.32
C THR A 121 9.17 3.09 4.37
N THR A 122 9.27 2.23 5.37
CA THR A 122 10.36 1.25 5.47
C THR A 122 10.30 0.23 4.33
N THR A 123 9.11 -0.22 3.95
CA THR A 123 8.90 -1.16 2.84
C THR A 123 9.29 -0.54 1.50
N VAL A 124 8.99 0.75 1.27
CA VAL A 124 9.47 1.50 0.09
C VAL A 124 11.00 1.45 0.03
N ALA A 125 11.69 1.68 1.15
CA ALA A 125 13.15 1.62 1.21
C ALA A 125 13.69 0.19 0.97
N LYS A 126 13.05 -0.84 1.53
CA LYS A 126 13.41 -2.25 1.29
C LYS A 126 13.24 -2.64 -0.17
N VAL A 127 12.11 -2.28 -0.80
CA VAL A 127 11.87 -2.52 -2.22
C VAL A 127 12.87 -1.74 -3.08
N ALA A 128 13.19 -0.50 -2.72
CA ALA A 128 14.22 0.28 -3.42
C ALA A 128 15.60 -0.41 -3.38
N ASN A 129 15.97 -0.93 -2.20
CA ASN A 129 17.22 -1.69 -2.03
C ASN A 129 17.20 -2.99 -2.84
N LEU A 130 16.09 -3.74 -2.83
CA LEU A 130 15.90 -4.95 -3.63
C LEU A 130 16.08 -4.67 -5.13
N LEU A 131 15.42 -3.63 -5.65
CA LEU A 131 15.50 -3.26 -7.07
C LEU A 131 16.89 -2.76 -7.46
N ARG A 132 17.56 -2.00 -6.58
CA ARG A 132 18.95 -1.57 -6.80
C ARG A 132 19.90 -2.76 -6.86
N LYS A 133 19.74 -3.75 -5.97
CA LYS A 133 20.53 -5.00 -5.99
C LYS A 133 20.28 -5.82 -7.25
N ALA A 134 19.06 -5.74 -7.81
CA ALA A 134 18.72 -6.32 -9.11
C ALA A 134 19.21 -5.50 -10.32
N GLY A 135 19.94 -4.39 -10.11
CA GLY A 135 20.55 -3.59 -11.17
C GLY A 135 19.65 -2.51 -11.77
N PHE A 136 18.48 -2.24 -11.19
CA PHE A 136 17.60 -1.16 -11.65
C PHE A 136 17.97 0.18 -11.04
N SER A 137 17.84 1.24 -11.85
CA SER A 137 17.90 2.61 -11.38
C SER A 137 16.55 3.02 -10.77
N VAL A 138 16.59 3.67 -9.59
CA VAL A 138 15.39 3.97 -8.80
C VAL A 138 15.38 5.44 -8.37
N VAL A 139 14.22 6.10 -8.50
CA VAL A 139 13.90 7.37 -7.85
C VAL A 139 12.71 7.19 -6.91
N VAL A 140 12.72 7.91 -5.80
CA VAL A 140 11.66 7.84 -4.79
C VAL A 140 10.89 9.15 -4.74
N ALA A 141 9.56 9.07 -4.66
CA ALA A 141 8.65 10.21 -4.53
C ALA A 141 8.04 10.26 -3.13
N ALA A 142 8.20 11.40 -2.44
CA ALA A 142 7.65 11.64 -1.11
C ALA A 142 6.19 12.12 -1.20
N GLY A 143 5.27 11.17 -1.36
CA GLY A 143 3.84 11.42 -1.50
C GLY A 143 3.09 11.68 -0.18
N ASP A 144 3.65 11.39 1.00
CA ASP A 144 3.10 11.85 2.28
C ASP A 144 3.48 13.32 2.53
N THR A 145 2.88 14.23 1.75
CA THR A 145 3.24 15.66 1.73
C THR A 145 2.87 16.42 3.01
N HIS A 146 2.04 15.81 3.86
CA HIS A 146 1.46 16.45 5.03
C HIS A 146 2.09 15.97 6.36
N ARG A 147 3.09 15.09 6.33
CA ARG A 147 3.83 14.65 7.54
C ARG A 147 5.31 14.91 7.34
N ALA A 148 5.80 16.02 7.90
CA ALA A 148 7.21 16.43 7.77
C ALA A 148 8.17 15.32 8.22
N GLY A 149 7.93 14.71 9.38
CA GLY A 149 8.75 13.59 9.87
C GLY A 149 8.71 12.34 8.97
N ALA A 150 7.64 12.11 8.21
CA ALA A 150 7.61 10.99 7.24
C ALA A 150 8.49 11.30 6.02
N ILE A 151 8.48 12.56 5.56
CA ILE A 151 9.37 13.01 4.47
C ILE A 151 10.83 12.93 4.91
N GLU A 152 11.16 13.39 6.12
CA GLU A 152 12.51 13.32 6.69
C GLU A 152 12.98 11.86 6.86
N GLN A 153 12.11 10.97 7.35
CA GLN A 153 12.43 9.55 7.46
C GLN A 153 12.71 8.92 6.09
N LEU A 154 11.89 9.23 5.08
CA LEU A 154 12.10 8.75 3.73
C LEU A 154 13.38 9.32 3.11
N GLU A 155 13.70 10.58 3.39
CA GLU A 155 14.94 11.23 2.99
C GLU A 155 16.16 10.56 3.62
N GLU A 156 16.10 10.20 4.90
CA GLU A 156 17.17 9.45 5.55
C GLU A 156 17.39 8.08 4.89
N HIS A 157 16.31 7.33 4.61
CA HIS A 157 16.40 6.06 3.90
C HIS A 157 17.02 6.23 2.50
N THR A 158 16.56 7.22 1.73
CA THR A 158 17.07 7.47 0.38
C THR A 158 18.53 7.90 0.40
N ASN A 159 18.95 8.74 1.34
CA ASN A 159 20.35 9.12 1.54
C ASN A 159 21.23 7.91 1.87
N ARG A 160 20.80 7.07 2.83
CA ARG A 160 21.53 5.83 3.18
C ARG A 160 21.64 4.86 2.00
N LEU A 161 20.65 4.85 1.11
CA LEU A 161 20.62 4.02 -0.09
C LEU A 161 21.23 4.71 -1.32
N SER A 162 21.73 5.95 -1.20
CA SER A 162 22.23 6.79 -2.29
C SER A 162 21.24 6.95 -3.45
N LEU A 163 19.96 7.12 -3.12
CA LEU A 163 18.86 7.27 -4.07
C LEU A 163 18.42 8.72 -4.20
N LYS A 164 17.96 9.09 -5.39
CA LYS A 164 17.32 10.40 -5.59
C LYS A 164 15.92 10.38 -4.98
N ILE A 165 15.60 11.42 -4.22
CA ILE A 165 14.24 11.72 -3.75
C ILE A 165 13.66 12.93 -4.48
N VAL A 166 12.38 12.83 -4.84
CA VAL A 166 11.55 13.93 -5.33
C VAL A 166 10.54 14.27 -4.25
N LYS A 167 10.61 15.51 -3.77
CA LYS A 167 9.73 16.06 -2.75
C LYS A 167 9.37 17.49 -3.12
N GLN A 168 8.20 17.94 -2.66
CA GLN A 168 7.75 19.33 -2.80
C GLN A 168 7.63 19.99 -1.42
N ARG A 169 7.15 21.24 -1.39
CA ARG A 169 6.85 21.94 -0.14
C ARG A 169 5.82 21.17 0.69
N TYR A 170 5.89 21.34 2.01
CA TYR A 170 4.91 20.78 2.93
C TYR A 170 3.47 21.19 2.55
N GLY A 171 2.55 20.23 2.57
CA GLY A 171 1.15 20.41 2.17
C GLY A 171 0.92 20.54 0.67
N ALA A 172 1.92 20.25 -0.17
CA ALA A 172 1.72 20.12 -1.61
C ALA A 172 0.79 18.96 -1.97
N ASP A 173 0.25 18.95 -3.19
CA ASP A 173 -0.58 17.85 -3.69
C ASP A 173 0.27 16.58 -3.90
N PRO A 174 -0.02 15.45 -3.24
CA PRO A 174 0.73 14.20 -3.45
C PRO A 174 0.78 13.78 -4.92
N SER A 175 -0.29 14.03 -5.66
CA SER A 175 -0.39 13.67 -7.08
C SER A 175 0.62 14.44 -7.94
N SER A 176 0.92 15.70 -7.60
CA SER A 176 1.94 16.47 -8.33
C SER A 176 3.35 15.95 -8.03
N VAL A 177 3.63 15.53 -6.79
CA VAL A 177 4.93 14.92 -6.45
C VAL A 177 5.17 13.64 -7.26
N GLY A 178 4.17 12.77 -7.36
CA GLY A 178 4.26 11.56 -8.19
C GLY A 178 4.48 11.86 -9.67
N ARG A 179 3.79 12.88 -10.20
CA ARG A 179 3.93 13.30 -11.61
C ARG A 179 5.33 13.88 -11.90
N ASP A 180 5.86 14.69 -10.99
CA ASP A 180 7.20 15.26 -11.10
C ASP A 180 8.28 14.17 -11.03
N ALA A 181 8.09 13.17 -10.17
CA ALA A 181 9.00 12.04 -10.07
C ALA A 181 9.03 11.20 -11.36
N TYR A 182 7.87 11.00 -11.99
CA TYR A 182 7.79 10.36 -13.29
C TYR A 182 8.53 11.15 -14.38
N GLU A 183 8.30 12.47 -14.47
CA GLU A 183 9.00 13.31 -15.47
C GLU A 183 10.51 13.32 -15.23
N HIS A 184 10.94 13.40 -13.97
CA HIS A 184 12.34 13.29 -13.59
C HIS A 184 12.93 11.95 -14.03
N ALA A 185 12.27 10.83 -13.73
CA ALA A 185 12.72 9.51 -14.12
C ALA A 185 12.82 9.36 -15.64
N LYS A 186 11.78 9.80 -16.36
CA LYS A 186 11.74 9.76 -17.83
C LYS A 186 12.88 10.57 -18.46
N LYS A 187 13.14 11.79 -17.96
CA LYS A 187 14.21 12.66 -18.49
C LYS A 187 15.61 12.09 -18.24
N ASN A 188 15.80 11.40 -17.12
CA ASN A 188 17.10 10.86 -16.70
C ASN A 188 17.26 9.36 -17.01
N PHE A 189 16.34 8.77 -17.79
CA PHE A 189 16.35 7.35 -18.15
C PHE A 189 16.43 6.40 -16.94
N ILE A 190 15.76 6.78 -15.85
CA ILE A 190 15.63 5.96 -14.64
C ILE A 190 14.55 4.91 -14.86
N ASP A 191 14.77 3.67 -14.42
CA ASP A 191 13.88 2.54 -14.69
C ASP A 191 12.61 2.58 -13.84
N VAL A 192 12.73 2.99 -12.57
CA VAL A 192 11.66 2.82 -11.56
C VAL A 192 11.41 4.10 -10.76
N VAL A 193 10.13 4.43 -10.58
CA VAL A 193 9.63 5.40 -9.61
C VAL A 193 8.89 4.67 -8.49
N LEU A 194 9.32 4.88 -7.25
CA LEU A 194 8.62 4.38 -6.06
C LEU A 194 7.95 5.55 -5.32
N MET A 195 6.64 5.49 -5.10
CA MET A 195 5.90 6.57 -4.45
C MET A 195 5.37 6.12 -3.09
N ASP A 196 5.88 6.72 -2.01
CA ASP A 196 5.38 6.54 -0.64
C ASP A 196 4.20 7.50 -0.39
N THR A 197 2.98 7.00 -0.27
CA THR A 197 1.79 7.86 -0.06
C THR A 197 1.52 8.15 1.41
N ALA A 198 0.57 9.04 1.70
CA ALA A 198 0.07 9.21 3.05
C ALA A 198 -0.56 7.92 3.61
N GLY A 199 -0.48 7.74 4.93
CA GLY A 199 -1.13 6.63 5.64
C GLY A 199 -2.07 7.05 6.77
N ARG A 200 -2.64 8.25 6.74
CA ARG A 200 -3.41 8.81 7.87
C ARG A 200 -4.49 7.85 8.38
N MET A 201 -4.63 7.72 9.70
CA MET A 201 -5.71 6.96 10.36
C MET A 201 -7.06 7.72 10.37
N GLN A 202 -7.05 8.99 9.98
CA GLN A 202 -8.22 9.88 9.93
C GLN A 202 -9.29 9.35 8.96
N THR A 203 -10.54 9.76 9.16
CA THR A 203 -11.76 9.25 8.50
C THR A 203 -11.52 8.73 7.07
N SER A 204 -11.80 7.43 6.87
CA SER A 204 -11.46 6.66 5.67
C SER A 204 -11.78 7.37 4.35
N LYS A 205 -12.88 8.12 4.30
CA LYS A 205 -13.32 8.83 3.07
C LYS A 205 -12.28 9.81 2.50
N ASN A 206 -11.69 10.68 3.32
CA ASN A 206 -10.76 11.70 2.82
C ASN A 206 -9.45 11.08 2.31
N LEU A 207 -8.94 10.07 3.02
CA LEU A 207 -7.76 9.33 2.59
C LEU A 207 -8.04 8.58 1.28
N MET A 208 -9.18 7.90 1.18
CA MET A 208 -9.53 7.14 -0.03
C MET A 208 -9.71 8.07 -1.23
N ASP A 209 -10.35 9.24 -1.07
CA ASP A 209 -10.46 10.24 -2.14
C ASP A 209 -9.08 10.72 -2.63
N GLU A 210 -8.14 10.93 -1.70
CA GLU A 210 -6.75 11.27 -2.01
C GLU A 210 -6.05 10.13 -2.76
N MET A 211 -6.19 8.88 -2.32
CA MET A 211 -5.61 7.71 -3.00
C MET A 211 -6.19 7.53 -4.41
N GLY A 212 -7.50 7.70 -4.57
CA GLY A 212 -8.17 7.66 -5.87
C GLY A 212 -7.67 8.77 -6.80
N LYS A 213 -7.42 9.97 -6.27
CA LYS A 213 -6.81 11.07 -7.03
C LYS A 213 -5.38 10.72 -7.48
N ILE A 214 -4.54 10.17 -6.59
CA ILE A 214 -3.19 9.74 -6.92
C ILE A 214 -3.22 8.72 -8.06
N VAL A 215 -4.06 7.68 -7.97
CA VAL A 215 -4.19 6.65 -9.01
C VAL A 215 -4.61 7.26 -10.35
N ARG A 216 -5.58 8.19 -10.35
CA ARG A 216 -6.07 8.85 -11.57
C ARG A 216 -5.03 9.74 -12.24
N VAL A 217 -4.26 10.50 -11.44
CA VAL A 217 -3.31 11.50 -11.96
C VAL A 217 -1.96 10.87 -12.31
N VAL A 218 -1.43 10.03 -11.44
CA VAL A 218 -0.12 9.39 -11.60
C VAL A 218 -0.18 8.22 -12.58
N LYS A 219 -1.33 7.54 -12.68
CA LYS A 219 -1.55 6.34 -13.52
C LYS A 219 -0.48 5.26 -13.25
N PRO A 220 -0.38 4.76 -12.01
CA PRO A 220 0.65 3.79 -11.65
C PRO A 220 0.49 2.47 -12.41
N ASP A 221 1.62 1.85 -12.75
CA ASP A 221 1.66 0.52 -13.35
C ASP A 221 1.41 -0.59 -12.32
N ILE A 222 1.85 -0.34 -11.08
CA ILE A 222 1.71 -1.26 -9.96
C ILE A 222 1.27 -0.48 -8.73
N LYS A 223 0.20 -0.97 -8.10
CA LYS A 223 -0.34 -0.47 -6.83
C LYS A 223 -0.16 -1.57 -5.79
N LEU A 224 0.59 -1.29 -4.74
CA LEU A 224 0.89 -2.26 -3.69
C LEU A 224 0.28 -1.81 -2.36
N PHE A 225 -0.60 -2.64 -1.79
CA PHE A 225 -1.11 -2.43 -0.45
C PHE A 225 -0.12 -2.96 0.60
N ILE A 226 0.20 -2.15 1.61
CA ILE A 226 1.11 -2.51 2.70
C ILE A 226 0.30 -2.72 3.99
N GLY A 227 0.20 -3.98 4.40
CA GLY A 227 -0.56 -4.42 5.56
C GLY A 227 0.33 -4.89 6.71
N ASP A 228 -0.09 -4.62 7.94
CA ASP A 228 0.54 -5.16 9.15
C ASP A 228 -0.08 -6.52 9.48
N SER A 229 0.71 -7.60 9.48
CA SER A 229 0.17 -8.92 9.81
C SER A 229 -0.31 -9.03 11.26
N LEU A 230 0.27 -8.25 12.19
CA LEU A 230 -0.09 -8.27 13.61
C LEU A 230 -1.45 -7.63 13.89
N ALA A 231 -1.91 -6.74 13.01
CA ALA A 231 -3.20 -6.08 13.16
C ALA A 231 -4.38 -6.98 12.72
N GLY A 232 -4.11 -8.17 12.17
CA GLY A 232 -5.12 -9.20 11.91
C GLY A 232 -6.30 -8.69 11.08
N ASN A 233 -7.50 -8.75 11.66
CA ASN A 233 -8.74 -8.32 11.02
C ASN A 233 -8.77 -6.83 10.63
N ASP A 234 -8.06 -5.96 11.35
CA ASP A 234 -8.00 -4.53 10.98
C ASP A 234 -7.29 -4.35 9.63
N THR A 235 -6.19 -5.08 9.41
CA THR A 235 -5.49 -5.07 8.11
C THR A 235 -6.36 -5.66 7.00
N ILE A 236 -7.18 -6.67 7.31
CA ILE A 236 -8.10 -7.26 6.33
C ILE A 236 -9.16 -6.23 5.90
N ASN A 237 -9.76 -5.53 6.86
CA ASN A 237 -10.74 -4.48 6.58
C ASN A 237 -10.12 -3.33 5.76
N GLN A 238 -8.91 -2.90 6.13
CA GLN A 238 -8.17 -1.89 5.37
C GLN A 238 -7.90 -2.36 3.93
N ALA A 239 -7.43 -3.59 3.76
CA ALA A 239 -7.20 -4.15 2.42
C ALA A 239 -8.48 -4.11 1.58
N ARG A 240 -9.64 -4.44 2.16
CA ARG A 240 -10.94 -4.35 1.48
C ARG A 240 -11.25 -2.92 1.03
N GLU A 241 -11.12 -1.93 1.91
CA GLU A 241 -11.43 -0.53 1.58
C GLU A 241 -10.48 0.03 0.51
N PHE A 242 -9.17 -0.20 0.68
CA PHE A 242 -8.17 0.23 -0.31
C PHE A 242 -8.39 -0.47 -1.65
N PHE A 243 -8.77 -1.74 -1.65
CA PHE A 243 -9.06 -2.49 -2.86
C PHE A 243 -10.27 -1.91 -3.60
N GLN A 244 -11.37 -1.62 -2.89
CA GLN A 244 -12.55 -0.99 -3.47
C GLN A 244 -12.26 0.38 -4.08
N CYS A 245 -11.39 1.17 -3.44
CA CYS A 245 -11.05 2.51 -3.91
C CYS A 245 -10.04 2.52 -5.07
N THR A 246 -8.99 1.69 -4.97
CA THR A 246 -7.79 1.80 -5.84
C THR A 246 -7.61 0.63 -6.78
N ASN A 247 -8.32 -0.49 -6.55
CA ASN A 247 -8.12 -1.77 -7.23
C ASN A 247 -6.64 -2.14 -7.31
N PHE A 248 -5.96 -2.18 -6.15
CA PHE A 248 -4.53 -2.45 -6.08
C PHE A 248 -4.18 -3.81 -6.70
N ASP A 249 -2.93 -3.99 -7.13
CA ASP A 249 -2.50 -5.13 -7.94
C ASP A 249 -1.86 -6.25 -7.13
N GLY A 250 -1.42 -5.96 -5.91
CA GLY A 250 -0.89 -6.93 -4.96
C GLY A 250 -0.68 -6.32 -3.57
N ALA A 251 -0.31 -7.16 -2.62
CA ALA A 251 -0.04 -6.73 -1.25
C ALA A 251 1.36 -7.16 -0.77
N ILE A 252 1.88 -6.45 0.22
CA ILE A 252 3.06 -6.82 1.00
C ILE A 252 2.65 -6.82 2.47
N LEU A 253 2.91 -7.92 3.18
CA LEU A 253 2.64 -8.02 4.61
C LEU A 253 3.91 -7.80 5.40
N THR A 254 3.86 -6.89 6.37
CA THR A 254 5.00 -6.58 7.25
C THR A 254 4.82 -7.22 8.62
N LYS A 255 5.91 -7.32 9.39
CA LYS A 255 5.95 -7.88 10.75
C LYS A 255 5.52 -9.35 10.84
N ILE A 256 5.73 -10.11 9.76
CA ILE A 256 5.39 -11.53 9.68
C ILE A 256 6.24 -12.35 10.67
N ASP A 257 7.46 -11.89 10.98
CA ASP A 257 8.35 -12.47 11.99
C ASP A 257 7.72 -12.54 13.39
N ALA A 258 6.82 -11.61 13.72
CA ALA A 258 6.11 -11.58 15.00
C ALA A 258 4.68 -12.16 14.92
N ASP A 259 4.20 -12.58 13.74
CA ASP A 259 2.85 -13.08 13.55
C ASP A 259 2.76 -14.61 13.83
N ALA A 260 2.11 -14.93 14.95
CA ALA A 260 1.83 -16.32 15.33
C ALA A 260 0.55 -16.89 14.70
N LYS A 261 -0.28 -16.06 14.06
CA LYS A 261 -1.62 -16.39 13.58
C LYS A 261 -1.66 -16.68 12.08
N GLY A 262 -1.19 -15.78 11.22
CA GLY A 262 -1.05 -16.03 9.77
C GLY A 262 -2.32 -15.95 8.92
N GLY A 263 -3.49 -15.73 9.52
CA GLY A 263 -4.76 -15.69 8.79
C GLY A 263 -4.92 -14.48 7.85
N ALA A 264 -4.16 -13.41 8.08
CA ALA A 264 -4.21 -12.19 7.27
C ALA A 264 -3.84 -12.45 5.79
N ALA A 265 -2.82 -13.29 5.53
CA ALA A 265 -2.38 -13.59 4.16
C ALA A 265 -3.46 -14.30 3.34
N ILE A 266 -4.07 -15.35 3.92
CA ILE A 266 -5.16 -16.10 3.28
C ILE A 266 -6.36 -15.18 3.04
N SER A 267 -6.70 -14.38 4.05
CA SER A 267 -7.88 -13.51 3.99
C SER A 267 -7.75 -12.42 2.94
N ILE A 268 -6.61 -11.73 2.90
CA ILE A 268 -6.37 -10.66 1.92
C ILE A 268 -6.35 -11.23 0.51
N ALA A 269 -5.65 -12.35 0.29
CA ALA A 269 -5.60 -13.01 -1.01
C ALA A 269 -7.00 -13.42 -1.49
N HIS A 270 -7.83 -13.96 -0.59
CA HIS A 270 -9.20 -14.34 -0.89
C HIS A 270 -10.08 -13.14 -1.25
N ILE A 271 -10.14 -12.15 -0.35
CA ILE A 271 -11.08 -11.02 -0.41
C ILE A 271 -10.80 -10.12 -1.61
N THR A 272 -9.52 -9.90 -1.90
CA THR A 272 -9.10 -9.00 -2.98
C THR A 272 -8.87 -9.73 -4.29
N SER A 273 -8.71 -11.06 -4.26
CA SER A 273 -8.22 -11.83 -5.41
C SER A 273 -6.93 -11.25 -5.99
N LYS A 274 -6.07 -10.69 -5.13
CA LYS A 274 -4.76 -10.13 -5.48
C LYS A 274 -3.65 -10.85 -4.72
N PRO A 275 -2.49 -11.06 -5.35
CA PRO A 275 -1.42 -11.84 -4.76
C PRO A 275 -0.74 -11.07 -3.62
N ILE A 276 -0.32 -11.81 -2.60
CA ILE A 276 0.74 -11.34 -1.72
C ILE A 276 2.05 -11.49 -2.50
N THR A 277 2.78 -10.39 -2.68
CA THR A 277 4.00 -10.38 -3.51
C THR A 277 5.24 -10.64 -2.67
N HIS A 278 5.31 -10.02 -1.49
CA HIS A 278 6.44 -10.10 -0.58
C HIS A 278 5.96 -10.10 0.87
N ILE A 279 6.82 -10.56 1.76
CA ILE A 279 6.64 -10.45 3.20
C ILE A 279 7.87 -9.82 3.85
N GLY A 280 7.63 -8.93 4.80
CA GLY A 280 8.64 -8.30 5.63
C GLY A 280 8.89 -9.15 6.88
N VAL A 281 10.12 -9.60 7.06
CA VAL A 281 10.53 -10.59 8.09
C VAL A 281 11.52 -10.01 9.11
N GLY A 282 11.57 -8.68 9.24
CA GLY A 282 12.53 -7.99 10.10
C GLY A 282 12.63 -6.50 9.81
N GLN A 283 13.69 -5.86 10.29
CA GLN A 283 13.88 -4.39 10.24
C GLN A 283 14.91 -3.94 9.20
N GLY A 284 15.88 -4.79 8.84
CA GLY A 284 16.93 -4.48 7.88
C GLY A 284 16.42 -4.32 6.45
N TYR A 285 17.21 -3.67 5.59
CA TYR A 285 16.85 -3.45 4.19
C TYR A 285 16.70 -4.74 3.36
N ASP A 286 17.31 -5.82 3.83
CA ASP A 286 17.26 -7.15 3.22
C ASP A 286 16.17 -8.03 3.83
N ASP A 287 15.47 -7.56 4.87
CA ASP A 287 14.40 -8.31 5.55
C ASP A 287 13.06 -8.13 4.81
N ILE A 288 13.10 -8.33 3.49
CA ILE A 288 11.94 -8.47 2.61
C ILE A 288 12.21 -9.66 1.69
N ILE A 289 11.30 -10.62 1.67
CA ILE A 289 11.43 -11.83 0.85
C ILE A 289 10.20 -12.00 -0.04
N PRO A 290 10.35 -12.58 -1.24
CA PRO A 290 9.21 -12.96 -2.06
C PRO A 290 8.26 -13.88 -1.28
N PHE A 291 6.95 -13.67 -1.44
CA PHE A 291 5.96 -14.56 -0.86
C PHE A 291 5.77 -15.76 -1.81
N GLU A 292 6.07 -16.95 -1.31
CA GLU A 292 5.88 -18.21 -2.04
C GLU A 292 4.70 -18.97 -1.43
N PRO A 293 3.53 -19.02 -2.10
CA PRO A 293 2.34 -19.68 -1.58
C PRO A 293 2.57 -21.14 -1.22
N ASP A 294 3.34 -21.87 -2.03
CA ASP A 294 3.62 -23.30 -1.80
C ASP A 294 4.39 -23.52 -0.50
N LYS A 295 5.47 -22.75 -0.27
CA LYS A 295 6.24 -22.80 0.98
C LYS A 295 5.39 -22.38 2.18
N PHE A 296 4.52 -21.38 2.02
CA PHE A 296 3.60 -20.96 3.07
C PHE A 296 2.64 -22.11 3.44
N ILE A 297 2.01 -22.73 2.44
CA ILE A 297 1.11 -23.87 2.65
C ILE A 297 1.85 -25.06 3.28
N GLU A 298 3.06 -25.36 2.83
CA GLU A 298 3.91 -26.41 3.42
C GLU A 298 4.21 -26.13 4.90
N SER A 299 4.47 -24.88 5.27
CA SER A 299 4.69 -24.51 6.67
C SER A 299 3.46 -24.76 7.56
N LEU A 300 2.24 -24.61 7.01
CA LEU A 300 0.98 -24.80 7.72
C LEU A 300 0.62 -26.27 7.92
N PHE A 301 0.79 -27.10 6.90
CA PHE A 301 0.38 -28.50 6.95
C PHE A 301 1.53 -29.47 7.28
N GLY A 302 2.78 -29.02 7.19
CA GLY A 302 3.96 -29.90 7.28
C GLY A 302 4.17 -30.75 6.04
N ASN A 303 5.36 -31.36 5.93
CA ASN A 303 5.66 -32.33 4.87
C ASN A 303 4.95 -33.65 5.18
N VAL A 304 3.91 -33.97 4.43
CA VAL A 304 3.39 -35.34 4.35
C VAL A 304 4.34 -36.11 3.41
N GLY A 305 5.52 -36.53 3.94
CA GLY A 305 6.59 -37.30 3.26
C GLY A 305 7.26 -36.54 2.09
N GLU A 306 8.56 -36.23 2.08
CA GLU A 306 9.74 -36.99 2.48
C GLU A 306 10.90 -36.05 2.93
N VAL A 307 11.62 -36.46 3.98
CA VAL A 307 13.04 -36.21 4.38
C VAL A 307 13.52 -34.83 4.92
N SER A 308 14.02 -34.92 6.18
CA SER A 308 14.99 -34.14 6.98
C SER A 308 15.03 -32.61 6.99
N VAL A 309 14.85 -32.08 8.19
CA VAL A 309 14.71 -30.67 8.60
C VAL A 309 16.06 -30.01 8.93
N GLU A 310 17.04 -30.14 8.03
CA GLU A 310 18.28 -29.35 8.11
C GLU A 310 18.21 -28.04 7.28
N ASN A 311 17.19 -27.90 6.41
CA ASN A 311 17.21 -26.94 5.29
C ASN A 311 16.38 -25.65 5.44
N LEU A 312 15.87 -25.30 6.64
CA LEU A 312 15.21 -24.00 6.84
C LEU A 312 16.12 -22.93 7.49
N MET A 313 17.31 -23.32 7.98
CA MET A 313 18.30 -22.40 8.56
C MET A 313 19.69 -22.51 7.91
N SER A 314 19.82 -23.22 6.80
CA SER A 314 21.07 -23.40 6.05
C SER A 314 20.88 -23.07 4.56
N MET A 315 20.76 -21.78 4.23
CA MET A 315 21.12 -21.32 2.89
C MET A 315 22.09 -20.13 2.98
N PRO A 316 23.15 -20.12 2.15
CA PRO A 316 24.24 -19.17 2.26
C PRO A 316 23.76 -17.75 1.97
N ARG A 317 24.23 -16.81 2.80
CA ARG A 317 24.24 -15.38 2.43
C ARG A 317 24.88 -15.25 1.05
N ALA A 318 24.31 -14.39 0.21
CA ALA A 318 24.83 -14.04 -1.10
C ALA A 318 26.36 -13.90 -1.07
N ILE A 319 27.05 -14.92 -1.57
CA ILE A 319 28.46 -14.85 -1.93
C ILE A 319 28.48 -14.06 -3.23
N GLY A 320 29.33 -13.03 -3.30
CA GLY A 320 29.58 -12.28 -4.52
C GLY A 320 30.05 -13.18 -5.67
N PRO A 321 30.17 -12.63 -6.90
CA PRO A 321 30.52 -13.42 -8.07
C PRO A 321 31.80 -14.24 -7.83
N THR A 322 31.67 -15.55 -7.89
CA THR A 322 32.76 -16.50 -7.72
C THR A 322 33.52 -16.64 -9.03
N GLU A 323 34.84 -16.57 -8.94
CA GLU A 323 35.79 -16.76 -10.04
C GLU A 323 35.57 -18.12 -10.74
N ALA A 324 35.79 -18.11 -12.05
CA ALA A 324 35.73 -19.30 -12.89
C ALA A 324 36.88 -20.28 -12.55
N PRO A 325 36.65 -21.61 -12.66
CA PRO A 325 37.66 -22.61 -12.39
C PRO A 325 38.75 -22.62 -13.49
N PRO A 326 40.00 -23.01 -13.16
CA PRO A 326 41.11 -23.02 -14.10
C PRO A 326 41.01 -24.21 -15.07
N GLU A 327 41.18 -23.93 -16.37
CA GLU A 327 41.46 -24.95 -17.39
C GLU A 327 42.85 -25.55 -17.17
N GLU A 328 42.92 -26.88 -17.07
CA GLU A 328 44.15 -27.66 -17.18
C GLU A 328 44.62 -27.67 -18.64
N ALA A 329 45.82 -27.16 -18.90
CA ALA A 329 46.57 -27.34 -20.14
C ALA A 329 47.80 -28.23 -19.88
N PRO A 330 48.28 -29.00 -20.87
CA PRO A 330 49.20 -30.12 -20.67
C PRO A 330 50.65 -29.69 -20.42
N GLU A 331 51.36 -30.50 -19.65
CA GLU A 331 52.81 -30.42 -19.44
C GLU A 331 53.59 -30.63 -20.75
N VAL A 332 54.48 -29.69 -21.08
CA VAL A 332 55.62 -29.92 -21.98
C VAL A 332 56.86 -29.18 -21.45
N GLU A 333 57.99 -29.87 -21.57
CA GLU A 333 59.27 -29.73 -20.88
C GLU A 333 59.98 -28.35 -20.92
N ALA A 334 60.73 -28.11 -19.85
CA ALA A 334 61.59 -26.96 -19.63
C ALA A 334 62.83 -26.91 -20.54
N LYS A 335 63.11 -25.71 -21.10
CA LYS A 335 64.47 -25.28 -21.44
C LYS A 335 64.73 -23.86 -20.92
N GLN A 336 65.90 -23.73 -20.31
CA GLN A 336 66.39 -22.58 -19.56
C GLN A 336 66.66 -21.35 -20.44
N GLY A 337 66.31 -20.17 -19.93
CA GLY A 337 66.76 -18.87 -20.43
C GLY A 337 66.42 -17.75 -19.43
N LEU A 338 67.42 -16.98 -19.02
CA LEU A 338 67.30 -15.85 -18.08
C LEU A 338 66.26 -14.80 -18.55
N PRO A 339 65.55 -14.10 -17.64
CA PRO A 339 64.58 -13.08 -18.00
C PRO A 339 65.24 -11.73 -18.36
N PRO A 340 64.77 -11.00 -19.39
CA PRO A 340 65.10 -9.59 -19.55
C PRO A 340 64.31 -8.71 -18.56
N ALA A 341 64.96 -7.66 -18.07
CA ALA A 341 64.42 -6.69 -17.11
C ALA A 341 63.19 -5.91 -17.64
N PRO A 342 62.27 -5.47 -16.77
CA PRO A 342 61.05 -4.77 -17.18
C PRO A 342 61.34 -3.37 -17.75
N PRO A 343 60.57 -2.91 -18.76
CA PRO A 343 60.72 -1.59 -19.35
C PRO A 343 60.23 -0.48 -18.39
N LYS A 344 60.98 0.64 -18.38
CA LYS A 344 60.68 1.85 -17.59
C LYS A 344 59.42 2.57 -18.12
N PRO A 345 58.64 3.26 -17.26
CA PRO A 345 57.47 4.02 -17.68
C PRO A 345 57.84 5.19 -18.61
N VAL A 346 57.09 5.33 -19.71
CA VAL A 346 57.18 6.44 -20.65
C VAL A 346 56.34 7.62 -20.10
N GLU A 347 56.99 8.75 -19.92
CA GLU A 347 56.45 10.01 -19.41
C GLU A 347 55.66 10.72 -20.53
N GLN A 348 54.36 10.97 -20.31
CA GLN A 348 53.52 11.77 -21.21
C GLN A 348 53.52 13.26 -20.79
N PRO A 349 53.61 14.21 -21.73
CA PRO A 349 53.81 15.63 -21.43
C PRO A 349 52.56 16.28 -20.84
N ARG A 350 52.77 17.07 -19.76
CA ARG A 350 51.74 17.91 -19.14
C ARG A 350 51.33 19.06 -20.07
N PRO A 351 50.03 19.39 -20.17
CA PRO A 351 49.60 20.62 -20.83
C PRO A 351 50.02 21.86 -20.03
N ALA A 352 50.50 22.88 -20.75
CA ALA A 352 50.98 24.15 -20.22
C ALA A 352 49.83 24.95 -19.58
N PHE A 353 50.03 25.35 -18.32
CA PHE A 353 49.21 26.36 -17.65
C PHE A 353 49.53 27.74 -18.24
N VAL A 354 48.53 28.35 -18.87
CA VAL A 354 48.55 29.77 -19.25
C VAL A 354 48.20 30.58 -17.99
N ALA A 355 49.15 31.42 -17.55
CA ALA A 355 48.98 32.30 -16.41
C ALA A 355 47.91 33.39 -16.69
N PRO A 356 47.06 33.74 -15.71
CA PRO A 356 46.20 34.90 -15.82
C PRO A 356 47.01 36.20 -15.71
N THR A 357 46.78 37.09 -16.67
CA THR A 357 47.37 38.41 -16.81
C THR A 357 47.04 39.29 -15.60
N ALA A 358 48.04 40.03 -15.13
CA ALA A 358 47.97 40.95 -14.00
C ALA A 358 46.99 42.12 -14.24
N GLU A 359 46.16 42.39 -13.23
CA GLU A 359 45.42 43.64 -13.07
C GLU A 359 46.38 44.79 -12.69
N PRO A 360 46.17 46.02 -13.18
CA PRO A 360 46.95 47.17 -12.72
C PRO A 360 46.40 47.74 -11.40
N LEU A 361 47.32 47.99 -10.47
CA LEU A 361 47.11 48.72 -9.21
C LEU A 361 46.83 50.21 -9.46
N VAL A 362 45.74 50.74 -8.87
CA VAL A 362 45.53 52.19 -8.66
C VAL A 362 45.01 52.48 -7.23
N GLN A 363 45.96 52.88 -6.39
CA GLN A 363 45.98 53.93 -5.34
C GLN A 363 44.83 54.09 -4.31
N GLU A 364 45.24 54.09 -3.02
CA GLU A 364 44.46 54.47 -1.84
C GLU A 364 44.35 55.99 -1.59
N LYS A 365 43.25 56.33 -0.86
CA LYS A 365 42.96 57.45 0.08
C LYS A 365 41.94 58.49 -0.42
N PRO A 366 41.19 59.20 0.48
CA PRO A 366 40.89 58.95 1.90
C PRO A 366 39.36 58.98 2.23
N SER A 367 39.01 58.54 3.43
CA SER A 367 37.69 58.72 4.04
C SER A 367 37.41 60.18 4.43
N PRO A 368 36.13 60.61 4.41
CA PRO A 368 35.64 61.44 5.51
C PRO A 368 34.19 61.14 5.98
N LYS A 369 34.08 61.04 7.32
CA LYS A 369 33.10 61.65 8.24
C LYS A 369 31.57 61.46 8.04
N SER A 370 31.01 60.71 9.00
CA SER A 370 29.82 61.02 9.82
C SER A 370 28.85 62.13 9.39
N ILE A 371 27.63 61.74 9.03
CA ILE A 371 26.39 62.54 9.07
C ILE A 371 25.28 61.59 9.56
N VAL A 372 24.93 61.67 10.84
CA VAL A 372 23.65 62.21 11.37
C VAL A 372 22.39 61.53 10.81
N SER A 373 21.66 60.94 11.75
CA SER A 373 20.31 60.38 11.72
C SER A 373 19.27 61.27 11.04
N GLU A 374 18.51 60.68 10.12
CA GLU A 374 17.14 61.12 9.79
C GLU A 374 16.19 59.92 9.85
N GLU A 375 15.09 60.09 10.60
CA GLU A 375 13.97 59.17 10.74
C GLU A 375 13.25 58.93 9.40
N PRO A 376 12.71 57.73 9.15
CA PRO A 376 11.89 57.50 7.97
C PRO A 376 10.53 58.20 8.12
N LYS A 377 10.23 59.12 7.19
CA LYS A 377 8.91 59.75 7.03
C LYS A 377 7.83 58.69 6.75
N PRO A 378 6.61 58.86 7.29
CA PRO A 378 5.52 57.91 7.09
C PRO A 378 5.02 57.95 5.63
N ALA A 379 4.87 56.77 5.03
CA ALA A 379 4.24 56.61 3.74
C ALA A 379 2.75 57.02 3.81
N SER A 380 2.31 57.75 2.79
CA SER A 380 0.95 58.21 2.58
C SER A 380 -0.05 57.04 2.46
N LYS A 381 -1.18 57.15 3.16
CA LYS A 381 -2.33 56.24 3.04
C LYS A 381 -2.93 56.35 1.64
N GLU A 382 -2.70 55.36 0.79
CA GLU A 382 -3.59 55.08 -0.35
C GLU A 382 -4.75 54.22 0.14
N GLU A 383 -5.95 54.71 -0.11
CA GLU A 383 -7.23 54.14 0.28
C GLU A 383 -7.57 52.98 -0.68
N TYR A 384 -7.28 51.74 -0.27
CA TYR A 384 -7.72 50.55 -1.00
C TYR A 384 -9.23 50.37 -0.83
N THR A 385 -9.99 50.73 -1.85
CA THR A 385 -11.42 50.39 -1.96
C THR A 385 -11.55 48.97 -2.51
N LEU A 386 -12.20 48.09 -1.74
CA LEU A 386 -12.56 46.74 -2.19
C LEU A 386 -13.65 46.84 -3.27
N PRO A 387 -13.55 46.12 -4.41
CA PRO A 387 -14.66 46.04 -5.35
C PRO A 387 -15.84 45.30 -4.70
N THR A 388 -17.03 45.87 -4.82
CA THR A 388 -18.29 45.25 -4.42
C THR A 388 -18.58 44.00 -5.27
N PRO A 389 -19.16 42.94 -4.67
CA PRO A 389 -19.51 41.74 -5.43
C PRO A 389 -20.63 42.06 -6.44
N PRO A 390 -20.61 41.47 -7.65
CA PRO A 390 -21.66 41.70 -8.62
C PRO A 390 -23.00 41.15 -8.11
N THR A 391 -24.03 41.98 -8.24
CA THR A 391 -25.43 41.64 -8.05
C THR A 391 -25.86 40.58 -9.05
N LYS A 392 -26.56 39.55 -8.57
CA LYS A 392 -27.22 38.52 -9.38
C LYS A 392 -28.14 39.19 -10.40
N LYS A 393 -27.83 39.03 -11.68
CA LYS A 393 -28.79 39.18 -12.77
C LYS A 393 -29.41 37.81 -13.06
N ASP A 394 -30.72 37.83 -13.26
CA ASP A 394 -31.54 36.69 -13.65
C ASP A 394 -31.02 36.03 -14.93
N GLU A 395 -30.74 34.73 -14.84
CA GLU A 395 -30.66 33.84 -16.00
C GLU A 395 -31.55 32.61 -15.77
N PRO A 396 -32.18 32.11 -16.84
CA PRO A 396 -33.40 31.30 -16.76
C PRO A 396 -33.12 29.83 -16.41
N LEU A 397 -34.11 29.21 -15.76
CA LEU A 397 -34.15 27.79 -15.39
C LEU A 397 -33.85 26.87 -16.60
N PRO A 398 -32.98 25.85 -16.46
CA PRO A 398 -32.80 24.85 -17.50
C PRO A 398 -34.04 23.95 -17.63
N ALA A 399 -34.35 23.61 -18.88
CA ALA A 399 -35.51 22.85 -19.32
C ALA A 399 -35.62 21.46 -18.68
N LYS A 400 -36.88 21.01 -18.50
CA LYS A 400 -37.27 19.66 -18.09
C LYS A 400 -36.58 18.61 -18.98
N ILE A 401 -35.92 17.65 -18.33
CA ILE A 401 -35.47 16.41 -18.98
C ILE A 401 -36.73 15.56 -19.21
N GLU A 402 -37.08 15.36 -20.49
CA GLU A 402 -38.12 14.44 -20.94
C GLU A 402 -37.73 12.99 -20.62
N GLU A 403 -38.70 12.21 -20.14
CA GLU A 403 -38.58 10.75 -19.97
C GLU A 403 -38.30 10.07 -21.32
N PRO A 404 -37.45 9.03 -21.37
CA PRO A 404 -37.18 8.34 -22.62
C PRO A 404 -38.41 7.51 -23.03
N THR A 405 -39.00 7.88 -24.16
CA THR A 405 -40.04 7.14 -24.86
C THR A 405 -39.48 5.82 -25.41
N GLU A 406 -40.08 4.69 -25.00
CA GLU A 406 -39.78 3.36 -25.55
C GLU A 406 -40.13 3.29 -27.04
N LYS A 407 -39.11 3.20 -27.91
CA LYS A 407 -39.29 2.79 -29.30
C LYS A 407 -39.36 1.27 -29.38
N LYS A 408 -40.54 0.75 -29.76
CA LYS A 408 -40.72 -0.64 -30.23
C LYS A 408 -39.88 -0.90 -31.48
N GLY A 409 -38.76 -1.59 -31.32
CA GLY A 409 -37.98 -2.23 -32.38
C GLY A 409 -38.32 -3.72 -32.47
N ARG A 410 -38.52 -4.20 -33.69
CA ARG A 410 -38.97 -5.53 -34.12
C ARG A 410 -37.76 -6.48 -34.27
N PHE A 411 -37.98 -7.80 -34.17
CA PHE A 411 -37.03 -8.95 -34.23
C PHE A 411 -36.36 -9.31 -32.88
N GLY A 412 -36.33 -10.55 -32.37
CA GLY A 412 -36.85 -11.85 -32.81
C GLY A 412 -36.20 -12.97 -31.97
N LEU A 413 -37.00 -13.95 -31.50
CA LEU A 413 -36.66 -15.29 -30.97
C LEU A 413 -35.72 -15.42 -29.74
N PHE A 414 -36.27 -15.79 -28.57
CA PHE A 414 -36.27 -17.16 -28.01
C PHE A 414 -36.83 -17.16 -26.57
N GLY A 415 -37.83 -18.02 -26.32
CA GLY A 415 -38.21 -18.62 -25.02
C GLY A 415 -38.32 -17.73 -23.77
N GLY A 416 -39.53 -17.29 -23.42
CA GLY A 416 -39.81 -16.73 -22.09
C GLY A 416 -41.21 -17.11 -21.61
N LYS A 417 -41.29 -17.88 -20.51
CA LYS A 417 -42.53 -18.22 -19.80
C LYS A 417 -43.34 -16.93 -19.50
N LYS A 418 -44.65 -16.94 -19.78
CA LYS A 418 -45.55 -15.85 -19.36
C LYS A 418 -45.59 -15.81 -17.82
N LYS A 419 -45.05 -14.73 -17.22
CA LYS A 419 -45.22 -14.40 -15.79
C LYS A 419 -46.71 -14.31 -15.46
N THR A 420 -47.11 -14.86 -14.32
CA THR A 420 -48.50 -14.86 -13.87
C THR A 420 -48.88 -13.51 -13.27
N ASP A 421 -50.18 -13.18 -13.20
CA ASP A 421 -50.65 -11.91 -12.63
C ASP A 421 -50.28 -11.76 -11.14
N VAL A 422 -49.97 -12.86 -10.45
CA VAL A 422 -49.48 -12.87 -9.06
C VAL A 422 -48.04 -12.33 -9.00
N ASP A 423 -47.18 -12.71 -9.94
CA ASP A 423 -45.78 -12.26 -10.00
C ASP A 423 -45.69 -10.75 -10.25
N ARG A 424 -46.57 -10.20 -11.09
CA ARG A 424 -46.64 -8.76 -11.36
C ARG A 424 -47.12 -7.96 -10.15
N LYS A 425 -48.02 -8.52 -9.35
CA LYS A 425 -48.55 -7.84 -8.16
C LYS A 425 -47.50 -7.82 -7.03
N GLN A 426 -46.76 -8.92 -6.85
CA GLN A 426 -45.64 -8.96 -5.90
C GLN A 426 -44.52 -7.98 -6.27
N GLU A 427 -44.17 -7.89 -7.56
CA GLU A 427 -43.14 -6.97 -8.04
C GLU A 427 -43.55 -5.49 -7.88
N GLN A 428 -44.84 -5.17 -8.01
CA GLN A 428 -45.39 -3.83 -7.73
C GLN A 428 -45.41 -3.50 -6.24
N ASP A 429 -45.78 -4.45 -5.38
CA ASP A 429 -45.79 -4.25 -3.92
C ASP A 429 -44.37 -4.11 -3.36
N GLU A 430 -43.40 -4.85 -3.89
CA GLU A 430 -41.99 -4.74 -3.50
C GLU A 430 -41.40 -3.40 -3.95
N LYS A 431 -41.76 -2.91 -5.15
CA LYS A 431 -41.35 -1.59 -5.63
C LYS A 431 -41.92 -0.46 -4.76
N ARG A 432 -43.20 -0.54 -4.37
CA ARG A 432 -43.81 0.42 -3.44
C ARG A 432 -43.11 0.44 -2.09
N ARG A 433 -42.78 -0.73 -1.52
CA ARG A 433 -42.04 -0.81 -0.25
C ARG A 433 -40.67 -0.14 -0.32
N ARG A 434 -39.93 -0.35 -1.41
CA ARG A 434 -38.62 0.30 -1.63
C ARG A 434 -38.74 1.81 -1.80
N GLU A 435 -39.79 2.29 -2.46
CA GLU A 435 -40.06 3.73 -2.60
C GLU A 435 -40.44 4.37 -1.24
N GLU A 436 -41.26 3.69 -0.42
CA GLU A 436 -41.59 4.14 0.94
C GLU A 436 -40.38 4.16 1.87
N GLU A 437 -39.51 3.15 1.79
CA GLU A 437 -38.28 3.07 2.60
C GLU A 437 -37.28 4.16 2.21
N LYS A 438 -37.14 4.43 0.91
CA LYS A 438 -36.32 5.54 0.40
C LYS A 438 -36.85 6.90 0.84
N ALA A 439 -38.18 7.10 0.83
CA ALA A 439 -38.80 8.34 1.30
C ALA A 439 -38.56 8.57 2.81
N LYS A 440 -38.61 7.51 3.62
CA LYS A 440 -38.29 7.59 5.07
C LYS A 440 -36.84 7.97 5.33
N LEU A 441 -35.90 7.38 4.59
CA LEU A 441 -34.47 7.72 4.67
C LEU A 441 -34.20 9.18 4.28
N GLU A 442 -34.83 9.66 3.21
CA GLU A 442 -34.70 11.07 2.78
C GLU A 442 -35.32 12.05 3.80
N GLU A 443 -36.41 11.68 4.47
CA GLU A 443 -37.00 12.49 5.54
C GLU A 443 -36.12 12.53 6.79
N GLU A 444 -35.52 11.40 7.17
CA GLU A 444 -34.60 11.31 8.31
C GLU A 444 -33.31 12.12 8.07
N GLU A 445 -32.78 12.08 6.85
CA GLU A 445 -31.61 12.89 6.45
C GLU A 445 -31.94 14.39 6.48
N ARG A 446 -33.13 14.80 6.03
CA ARG A 446 -33.59 16.20 6.13
C ARG A 446 -33.68 16.67 7.58
N ARG A 447 -34.25 15.85 8.48
CA ARG A 447 -34.32 16.18 9.92
C ARG A 447 -32.94 16.29 10.55
N ARG A 448 -31.97 15.47 10.12
CA ARG A 448 -30.59 15.52 10.61
C ARG A 448 -29.89 16.82 10.18
N ILE A 449 -30.05 17.21 8.91
CA ILE A 449 -29.50 18.46 8.38
C ILE A 449 -30.12 19.67 9.08
N GLU A 450 -31.42 19.64 9.38
CA GLU A 450 -32.11 20.72 10.09
C GLU A 450 -31.62 20.89 11.53
N LYS A 451 -31.45 19.78 12.27
CA LYS A 451 -30.82 19.80 13.61
C LYS A 451 -29.39 20.36 13.58
N GLU A 452 -28.60 19.98 12.59
CA GLU A 452 -27.22 20.48 12.46
C GLU A 452 -27.18 21.98 12.13
N LYS A 453 -28.18 22.48 11.38
CA LYS A 453 -28.35 23.92 11.12
C LYS A 453 -28.79 24.68 12.37
N GLU A 454 -29.70 24.12 13.17
CA GLU A 454 -30.08 24.71 14.47
C GLU A 454 -28.92 24.75 15.46
N GLU A 455 -28.12 23.69 15.56
CA GLU A 455 -26.93 23.68 16.41
C GLU A 455 -25.88 24.70 15.94
N LYS A 456 -25.66 24.83 14.63
CA LYS A 456 -24.77 25.87 14.09
C LYS A 456 -25.31 27.28 14.31
N LYS A 457 -26.63 27.45 14.33
CA LYS A 457 -27.26 28.74 14.63
C LYS A 457 -27.12 29.08 16.11
N LYS A 458 -27.36 28.13 17.02
CA LYS A 458 -27.10 28.29 18.47
C LYS A 458 -25.64 28.62 18.76
N ARG A 459 -24.69 27.93 18.11
CA ARG A 459 -23.24 28.23 18.25
C ARG A 459 -22.83 29.59 17.68
N LYS A 460 -23.62 30.17 16.77
CA LYS A 460 -23.41 31.54 16.27
C LYS A 460 -24.06 32.57 17.19
N GLU A 461 -25.25 32.29 17.71
CA GLU A 461 -25.93 33.13 18.69
C GLU A 461 -25.13 33.21 20.01
N ASP A 462 -24.57 32.08 20.49
CA ASP A 462 -23.66 32.05 21.65
C ASP A 462 -22.35 32.84 21.42
N LYS A 463 -21.95 33.01 20.15
CA LYS A 463 -20.78 33.84 19.78
C LYS A 463 -21.11 35.32 19.60
N ASP A 464 -22.35 35.66 19.24
CA ASP A 464 -22.80 37.04 19.07
C ASP A 464 -23.29 37.67 20.40
N THR A 465 -23.61 36.88 21.43
CA THR A 465 -23.98 37.39 22.77
C THR A 465 -22.85 37.39 23.80
N GLY A 466 -21.63 37.02 23.41
CA GLY A 466 -20.49 36.88 24.31
C GLY A 466 -19.29 37.71 23.90
N GLU A 467 -19.36 39.04 24.01
CA GLU A 467 -18.17 39.85 24.22
C GLU A 467 -17.61 39.52 25.61
N GLN A 468 -16.74 38.50 25.70
CA GLN A 468 -15.76 38.39 26.77
C GLN A 468 -14.42 38.82 26.20
N GLU A 469 -13.99 40.00 26.62
CA GLU A 469 -12.63 40.49 26.46
C GLU A 469 -11.65 39.44 27.00
N ASP A 470 -10.69 39.02 26.17
CA ASP A 470 -9.53 38.23 26.60
C ASP A 470 -8.71 39.06 27.61
N LYS A 471 -9.02 38.92 28.90
CA LYS A 471 -8.19 39.43 29.99
C LYS A 471 -6.97 38.52 30.12
N VAL A 472 -5.83 39.00 29.61
CA VAL A 472 -4.52 38.41 29.92
C VAL A 472 -4.26 38.60 31.41
N ILE A 473 -4.26 37.50 32.17
CA ILE A 473 -3.93 37.47 33.60
C ILE A 473 -2.44 37.13 33.72
N TYR A 474 -1.67 38.03 34.33
CA TYR A 474 -0.29 37.76 34.73
C TYR A 474 -0.31 37.20 36.16
N LEU A 475 0.33 36.04 36.35
CA LEU A 475 0.52 35.43 37.67
C LEU A 475 1.49 36.29 38.48
N THR A 476 1.15 36.50 39.75
CA THR A 476 2.01 37.21 40.70
C THR A 476 3.00 36.26 41.34
N ASP A 477 4.08 36.78 41.94
CA ASP A 477 5.12 35.95 42.55
C ASP A 477 4.58 35.09 43.71
N GLU A 478 3.51 35.54 44.39
CA GLU A 478 2.80 34.74 45.40
C GLU A 478 2.02 33.55 44.79
N ASP A 479 1.42 33.73 43.61
CA ASP A 479 0.72 32.64 42.89
C ASP A 479 1.71 31.54 42.45
N ILE A 480 2.96 31.92 42.16
CA ILE A 480 4.03 30.99 41.75
C ILE A 480 4.57 30.21 42.96
N GLU A 481 4.69 30.84 44.13
CA GLU A 481 5.14 30.16 45.35
C GLU A 481 4.13 29.13 45.88
N ASP A 482 2.83 29.39 45.75
CA ASP A 482 1.80 28.42 46.16
C ASP A 482 1.63 27.25 45.17
N LEU A 483 2.05 27.43 43.91
CA LEU A 483 2.13 26.33 42.94
C LEU A 483 3.36 25.43 43.13
N LEU A 484 4.37 25.91 43.86
CA LEU A 484 5.62 25.18 44.13
C LEU A 484 5.64 24.44 45.48
N LYS A 485 4.62 24.64 46.33
CA LYS A 485 4.36 23.81 47.53
C LYS A 485 3.45 22.64 47.19
#